data_AF-A0A957N8P0-F1
#
_entry.id   AF-A0A957N8P0-F1
#
_cell.length_a   1.000
_cell.length_b   1.000
_cell.length_c   1.000
_cell.angle_alpha   90.00
_cell.angle_beta   90.00
_cell.angle_gamma   90.00
#
_symmetry.space_group_name_H-M   'P 1'
#
loop_
_entity.id
_entity.type
_entity.pdbx_description
1 polymer ?
#
loop_
_entity_poly.entity_id
_entity_poly.type
_entity_poly.pdbx_seq_one_letter_code
_entity_poly.pdbx_strand_id
1 'polypeptide(L)'
;CTGGSGRVYLYTTNPKVATGDGVAMAWRAGAEIADMEFVQFHPTGLAKHGILMSEACRGEGGYLINKAGERFMEHYAPEKMELAPRDLVSRSEQTEINEGRGVGDNGQAVYLDLRHLGREKILERLPQVRDIAINFVGVDPIEGMVPIQPTAHYSMGGIPTTPDGQVIANAAGEPVIGFFAAGECACVSVHGANRLGTNSLLEASVFGRRAGFAIAEYIRANGILHTIDGPDPAERNRARIHTILDREGDESVEHIAQELKQTMTDNVGVFRDGTRLAQAKADIAALKERFQHARTMDKSSRFNTDLLATIEAEHLLTFSEVVVDGAIARTESRGAHSRTDFAARDDTDWLKHTLAHKREDGPELSYKDVVIDWDKYPPQERKY
;
A
#
# COMPACT_ATOMS: atom_id res chain seq x y z
N CYS A 1 11.80 4.68 9.40
CA CYS A 1 10.74 3.73 9.81
C CYS A 1 9.40 4.46 9.97
N THR A 2 8.82 5.02 8.90
CA THR A 2 7.61 5.88 8.98
C THR A 2 6.30 5.19 8.62
N GLY A 3 6.32 3.87 8.37
CA GLY A 3 5.15 3.13 7.89
C GLY A 3 4.86 3.32 6.39
N GLY A 4 3.76 2.73 5.92
CA GLY A 4 3.36 2.75 4.51
C GLY A 4 2.53 3.97 4.09
N SER A 5 1.95 3.85 2.88
CA SER A 5 1.22 4.93 2.19
C SER A 5 -0.21 4.55 1.82
N GLY A 6 -0.81 3.58 2.52
CA GLY A 6 -2.12 3.02 2.19
C GLY A 6 -3.30 4.00 2.24
N ARG A 7 -3.10 5.24 2.75
CA ARG A 7 -4.11 6.31 2.76
C ARG A 7 -4.37 6.95 1.39
N VAL A 8 -3.66 6.55 0.34
CA VAL A 8 -4.02 6.89 -1.06
C VAL A 8 -5.32 6.22 -1.51
N TYR A 9 -5.83 5.21 -0.79
CA TYR A 9 -7.09 4.53 -1.10
C TYR A 9 -8.22 4.97 -0.15
N LEU A 10 -9.46 4.94 -0.64
CA LEU A 10 -10.66 5.24 0.14
C LEU A 10 -10.89 4.18 1.21
N TYR A 11 -10.87 2.91 0.78
CA TYR A 11 -10.97 1.75 1.66
C TYR A 11 -9.58 1.20 1.94
N THR A 12 -9.12 1.44 3.15
CA THR A 12 -7.82 0.97 3.63
C THR A 12 -7.90 0.57 5.08
N THR A 13 -7.20 -0.50 5.46
CA THR A 13 -7.06 -0.89 6.88
C THR A 13 -6.08 0.01 7.62
N ASN A 14 -5.38 0.88 6.90
CA ASN A 14 -4.30 1.68 7.44
C ASN A 14 -4.83 2.78 8.35
N PRO A 15 -4.10 3.11 9.44
CA PRO A 15 -4.46 4.23 10.29
C PRO A 15 -4.38 5.56 9.52
N LYS A 16 -5.06 6.60 10.02
CA LYS A 16 -5.11 7.91 9.35
C LYS A 16 -3.71 8.52 9.09
N VAL A 17 -2.73 8.17 9.91
CA VAL A 17 -1.33 8.65 9.84
C VAL A 17 -0.44 7.92 8.82
N ALA A 18 -0.95 6.90 8.11
CA ALA A 18 -0.18 6.14 7.13
C ALA A 18 -0.19 6.85 5.75
N THR A 19 0.35 8.07 5.74
CA THR A 19 0.40 8.99 4.60
C THR A 19 1.74 8.97 3.87
N GLY A 20 2.63 8.03 4.22
CA GLY A 20 3.91 7.80 3.54
C GLY A 20 4.99 8.87 3.75
N ASP A 21 4.87 9.74 4.75
CA ASP A 21 5.70 10.96 4.88
C ASP A 21 7.21 10.74 4.76
N GLY A 22 7.77 9.67 5.33
CA GLY A 22 9.20 9.37 5.22
C GLY A 22 9.64 9.02 3.80
N VAL A 23 8.80 8.30 3.06
CA VAL A 23 9.01 8.01 1.63
C VAL A 23 8.94 9.31 0.82
N ALA A 24 8.02 10.22 1.17
CA ALA A 24 7.89 11.50 0.48
C ALA A 24 9.08 12.43 0.75
N MET A 25 9.61 12.40 1.98
CA MET A 25 10.83 13.11 2.32
C MET A 25 12.04 12.57 1.54
N ALA A 26 12.19 11.25 1.44
CA ALA A 26 13.24 10.62 0.65
C ALA A 26 13.13 10.99 -0.84
N TRP A 27 11.93 10.87 -1.41
CA TRP A 27 11.61 11.28 -2.78
C TRP A 27 11.96 12.74 -3.06
N ARG A 28 11.56 13.67 -2.17
CA ARG A 28 11.91 15.09 -2.30
C ARG A 28 13.40 15.39 -2.14
N ALA A 29 14.13 14.54 -1.43
CA ALA A 29 15.58 14.62 -1.31
C ALA A 29 16.30 14.04 -2.54
N GLY A 30 15.56 13.46 -3.51
CA GLY A 30 16.11 12.88 -4.74
C GLY A 30 16.45 11.40 -4.61
N ALA A 31 16.07 10.73 -3.51
CA ALA A 31 16.20 9.28 -3.42
C ALA A 31 15.20 8.59 -4.36
N GLU A 32 15.64 7.49 -4.96
CA GLU A 32 14.74 6.61 -5.69
C GLU A 32 13.80 5.88 -4.73
N ILE A 33 12.61 5.54 -5.21
CA ILE A 33 11.66 4.66 -4.50
C ILE A 33 11.31 3.48 -5.39
N ALA A 34 11.17 2.30 -4.80
CA ALA A 34 11.05 1.05 -5.53
C ALA A 34 9.66 0.43 -5.39
N ASP A 35 9.19 -0.26 -6.44
CA ASP A 35 8.09 -1.23 -6.41
C ASP A 35 6.76 -0.68 -5.87
N MET A 36 6.54 0.62 -6.03
CA MET A 36 5.36 1.32 -5.49
C MET A 36 4.05 0.80 -6.08
N GLU A 37 4.06 0.26 -7.29
CA GLU A 37 2.89 -0.34 -7.95
C GLU A 37 2.36 -1.60 -7.24
N PHE A 38 3.19 -2.24 -6.42
CA PHE A 38 2.81 -3.41 -5.63
C PHE A 38 2.16 -2.98 -4.31
N VAL A 39 0.84 -2.83 -4.35
CA VAL A 39 -0.02 -2.58 -3.18
C VAL A 39 -0.80 -3.86 -2.87
N GLN A 40 -0.71 -4.35 -1.64
CA GLN A 40 -1.48 -5.51 -1.21
C GLN A 40 -2.87 -5.09 -0.74
N PHE A 41 -3.87 -5.82 -1.23
CA PHE A 41 -5.25 -5.79 -0.74
C PHE A 41 -5.46 -6.97 0.22
N HIS A 42 -6.00 -6.70 1.41
CA HIS A 42 -6.43 -7.72 2.34
C HIS A 42 -7.85 -8.17 1.98
N PRO A 43 -8.13 -9.48 1.94
CA PRO A 43 -9.46 -9.98 1.55
C PRO A 43 -10.58 -9.52 2.49
N THR A 44 -10.34 -9.59 3.79
CA THR A 44 -11.37 -9.41 4.81
C THR A 44 -11.33 -8.02 5.45
N GLY A 45 -11.40 -6.95 4.66
CA GLY A 45 -11.67 -5.60 5.19
C GLY A 45 -13.18 -5.39 5.37
N LEU A 46 -13.61 -4.84 6.49
CA LEU A 46 -15.03 -4.62 6.77
C LEU A 46 -15.62 -3.65 5.74
N ALA A 47 -16.72 -4.06 5.08
CA ALA A 47 -17.29 -3.30 3.96
C ALA A 47 -17.60 -1.85 4.35
N LYS A 48 -17.37 -0.90 3.43
CA LYS A 48 -17.51 0.57 3.62
C LYS A 48 -16.55 1.21 4.62
N HIS A 49 -16.03 0.49 5.61
CA HIS A 49 -15.18 1.03 6.67
C HIS A 49 -13.69 0.77 6.45
N GLY A 50 -13.34 -0.35 5.81
CA GLY A 50 -11.96 -0.81 5.64
C GLY A 50 -11.29 -1.33 6.91
N ILE A 51 -12.01 -1.45 8.04
CA ILE A 51 -11.46 -1.98 9.28
C ILE A 51 -11.08 -3.45 9.09
N LEU A 52 -9.88 -3.84 9.50
CA LEU A 52 -9.38 -5.19 9.30
C LEU A 52 -10.19 -6.21 10.13
N MET A 53 -10.79 -7.18 9.44
CA MET A 53 -11.15 -8.47 10.05
C MET A 53 -9.96 -9.41 9.89
N SER A 54 -9.43 -9.91 11.01
CA SER A 54 -8.18 -10.69 11.03
C SER A 54 -8.22 -11.88 10.06
N GLU A 55 -7.10 -12.18 9.40
CA GLU A 55 -6.94 -13.41 8.63
C GLU A 55 -7.16 -14.67 9.48
N ALA A 56 -7.02 -14.56 10.81
CA ALA A 56 -7.41 -15.61 11.75
C ALA A 56 -8.86 -16.06 11.59
N CYS A 57 -9.77 -15.22 11.09
CA CYS A 57 -11.14 -15.62 10.75
C CYS A 57 -11.16 -16.80 9.77
N ARG A 58 -10.41 -16.69 8.67
CA ARG A 58 -10.26 -17.76 7.66
C ARG A 58 -9.45 -18.92 8.23
N GLY A 59 -8.37 -18.62 8.96
CA GLY A 59 -7.53 -19.61 9.65
C GLY A 59 -8.28 -20.50 10.63
N GLU A 60 -9.27 -19.96 11.33
CA GLU A 60 -10.11 -20.69 12.29
C GLU A 60 -11.29 -21.42 11.62
N GLY A 61 -11.47 -21.27 10.30
CA GLY A 61 -12.45 -22.00 9.48
C GLY A 61 -13.50 -21.14 8.78
N GLY A 62 -13.45 -19.81 8.86
CA GLY A 62 -14.45 -18.92 8.26
C GLY A 62 -14.62 -19.09 6.75
N TYR A 63 -15.86 -19.04 6.27
CA TYR A 63 -16.20 -19.21 4.86
C TYR A 63 -16.40 -17.87 4.15
N LEU A 64 -16.08 -17.83 2.85
CA LEU A 64 -16.39 -16.71 1.98
C LEU A 64 -17.61 -17.04 1.11
N ILE A 65 -18.67 -16.25 1.25
CA ILE A 65 -19.99 -16.52 0.68
C ILE A 65 -20.42 -15.36 -0.23
N ASN A 66 -20.93 -15.66 -1.43
CA ASN A 66 -21.45 -14.66 -2.36
C ASN A 66 -22.96 -14.41 -2.15
N LYS A 67 -23.57 -13.54 -2.98
CA LYS A 67 -25.01 -13.23 -2.92
C LYS A 67 -25.93 -14.42 -3.20
N ALA A 68 -25.45 -15.43 -3.94
CA ALA A 68 -26.19 -16.66 -4.20
C ALA A 68 -26.14 -17.65 -3.02
N GLY A 69 -25.37 -17.36 -1.97
CA GLY A 69 -25.15 -18.26 -0.84
C GLY A 69 -24.09 -19.32 -1.10
N GLU A 70 -23.30 -19.17 -2.17
CA GLU A 70 -22.27 -20.14 -2.56
C GLU A 70 -20.96 -19.86 -1.85
N ARG A 71 -20.29 -20.94 -1.40
CA ARG A 71 -18.90 -20.90 -0.92
C ARG A 71 -17.95 -20.83 -2.12
N PHE A 72 -17.88 -19.66 -2.74
CA PHE A 72 -17.31 -19.49 -4.07
C PHE A 72 -15.82 -19.86 -4.19
N MET A 73 -15.04 -19.87 -3.10
CA MET A 73 -13.64 -20.30 -3.15
C MET A 73 -13.45 -21.74 -3.63
N GLU A 74 -14.49 -22.58 -3.58
CA GLU A 74 -14.49 -23.92 -4.20
C GLU A 74 -14.21 -23.88 -5.71
N HIS A 75 -14.55 -22.78 -6.39
CA HIS A 75 -14.32 -22.61 -7.82
C HIS A 75 -12.93 -22.06 -8.15
N TYR A 76 -12.35 -21.26 -7.25
CA TYR A 76 -11.10 -20.53 -7.51
C TYR A 76 -9.86 -21.23 -6.95
N ALA A 77 -9.99 -21.93 -5.83
CA ALA A 77 -8.89 -22.64 -5.18
C ALA A 77 -9.41 -23.91 -4.46
N PRO A 78 -9.87 -24.96 -5.18
CA PRO A 78 -10.49 -26.13 -4.57
C PRO A 78 -9.66 -26.81 -3.47
N GLU A 79 -8.33 -26.78 -3.59
CA GLU A 79 -7.43 -27.42 -2.61
C GLU A 79 -7.20 -26.55 -1.37
N LYS A 80 -7.05 -25.23 -1.53
CA LYS A 80 -6.68 -24.31 -0.44
C LYS A 80 -7.84 -23.53 0.14
N MET A 81 -8.93 -23.39 -0.58
CA MET A 81 -10.13 -22.68 -0.15
C MET A 81 -9.80 -21.26 0.33
N GLU A 82 -10.36 -20.82 1.46
CA GLU A 82 -10.09 -19.51 2.07
C GLU A 82 -8.65 -19.35 2.59
N LEU A 83 -7.84 -20.42 2.60
CA LEU A 83 -6.42 -20.38 2.98
C LEU A 83 -5.50 -20.19 1.75
N ALA A 84 -6.07 -19.99 0.56
CA ALA A 84 -5.32 -19.53 -0.60
C ALA A 84 -4.61 -18.18 -0.31
N PRO A 85 -3.53 -17.85 -1.03
CA PRO A 85 -2.83 -16.60 -0.79
C PRO A 85 -3.69 -15.36 -1.03
N ARG A 86 -3.41 -14.30 -0.26
CA ARG A 86 -4.24 -13.08 -0.20
C ARG A 86 -4.55 -12.51 -1.58
N ASP A 87 -3.57 -12.49 -2.49
CA ASP A 87 -3.76 -11.97 -3.84
C ASP A 87 -4.80 -12.79 -4.63
N LEU A 88 -4.81 -14.12 -4.48
CA LEU A 88 -5.81 -14.98 -5.12
C LEU A 88 -7.19 -14.81 -4.49
N VAL A 89 -7.28 -14.78 -3.16
CA VAL A 89 -8.56 -14.60 -2.46
C VAL A 89 -9.18 -13.24 -2.82
N SER A 90 -8.41 -12.15 -2.76
CA SER A 90 -8.90 -10.82 -3.12
C SER A 90 -9.31 -10.71 -4.60
N ARG A 91 -8.58 -11.37 -5.53
CA ARG A 91 -9.02 -11.46 -6.93
C ARG A 91 -10.32 -12.25 -7.08
N SER A 92 -10.49 -13.33 -6.33
CA SER A 92 -11.70 -14.16 -6.35
C SER A 92 -12.91 -13.35 -5.85
N GLU A 93 -12.77 -12.66 -4.71
CA GLU A 93 -13.80 -11.75 -4.17
C GLU A 93 -14.15 -10.63 -5.16
N GLN A 94 -13.14 -9.99 -5.76
CA GLN A 94 -13.37 -8.94 -6.75
C GLN A 94 -14.04 -9.47 -8.03
N THR A 95 -13.76 -10.71 -8.43
CA THR A 95 -14.42 -11.35 -9.57
C THR A 95 -15.90 -11.59 -9.27
N GLU A 96 -16.23 -12.13 -8.09
CA GLU A 96 -17.63 -12.27 -7.65
C GLU A 96 -18.38 -10.93 -7.66
N ILE A 97 -17.74 -9.86 -7.16
CA ILE A 97 -18.31 -8.51 -7.16
C ILE A 97 -18.52 -8.00 -8.59
N ASN A 98 -17.51 -8.10 -9.45
CA ASN A 98 -17.57 -7.60 -10.83
C ASN A 98 -18.60 -8.35 -11.69
N GLU A 99 -18.84 -9.63 -11.40
CA GLU A 99 -19.83 -10.45 -12.09
C GLU A 99 -21.24 -10.35 -11.47
N GLY A 100 -21.46 -9.39 -10.57
CA GLY A 100 -22.77 -9.08 -10.01
C GLY A 100 -23.24 -10.02 -8.90
N ARG A 101 -22.35 -10.87 -8.38
CA ARG A 101 -22.60 -11.78 -7.24
C ARG A 101 -22.20 -11.18 -5.89
N GLY A 102 -21.84 -9.90 -5.85
CA GLY A 102 -21.59 -9.17 -4.61
C GLY A 102 -22.86 -8.86 -3.79
N VAL A 103 -22.68 -8.58 -2.51
CA VAL A 103 -23.70 -8.33 -1.49
C VAL A 103 -23.70 -6.87 -1.01
N GLY A 104 -24.70 -6.51 -0.20
CA GLY A 104 -24.90 -5.14 0.29
C GLY A 104 -25.57 -4.22 -0.74
N ASP A 105 -25.89 -2.99 -0.33
CA ASP A 105 -26.73 -2.06 -1.11
C ASP A 105 -26.13 -1.71 -2.48
N ASN A 106 -24.80 -1.71 -2.58
CA ASN A 106 -24.04 -1.38 -3.79
C ASN A 106 -23.43 -2.62 -4.48
N GLY A 107 -23.65 -3.82 -3.95
CA GLY A 107 -23.06 -5.05 -4.47
C GLY A 107 -21.53 -5.10 -4.43
N GLN A 108 -20.87 -4.28 -3.60
CA GLN A 108 -19.40 -4.16 -3.54
C GLN A 108 -18.75 -4.98 -2.40
N ALA A 109 -19.46 -5.96 -1.86
CA ALA A 109 -18.97 -6.79 -0.76
C ALA A 109 -19.22 -8.28 -1.04
N VAL A 110 -18.61 -9.14 -0.23
CA VAL A 110 -18.98 -10.55 -0.04
C VAL A 110 -19.22 -10.80 1.45
N TYR A 111 -19.69 -11.97 1.83
CA TYR A 111 -19.90 -12.33 3.23
C TYR A 111 -18.75 -13.18 3.77
N LEU A 112 -18.33 -12.87 4.99
CA LEU A 112 -17.57 -13.75 5.87
C LEU A 112 -18.54 -14.46 6.82
N ASP A 113 -18.65 -15.79 6.71
CA ASP A 113 -19.50 -16.61 7.57
C ASP A 113 -18.66 -17.36 8.63
N LEU A 114 -18.89 -17.02 9.89
CA LEU A 114 -18.25 -17.63 11.06
C LEU A 114 -19.23 -18.46 11.90
N ARG A 115 -20.52 -18.46 11.58
CA ARG A 115 -21.58 -18.99 12.45
C ARG A 115 -21.38 -20.48 12.76
N HIS A 116 -20.88 -21.23 11.78
CA HIS A 116 -20.59 -22.66 11.91
C HIS A 116 -19.47 -22.99 12.91
N LEU A 117 -18.61 -22.02 13.27
CA LEU A 117 -17.57 -22.21 14.29
C LEU A 117 -18.15 -22.35 15.70
N GLY A 118 -19.37 -21.83 15.91
CA GLY A 118 -20.03 -21.84 17.20
C GLY A 118 -19.55 -20.73 18.15
N ARG A 119 -20.42 -20.40 19.10
CA ARG A 119 -20.24 -19.32 20.08
C ARG A 119 -18.97 -19.42 20.90
N GLU A 120 -18.70 -20.60 21.44
CA GLU A 120 -17.55 -20.82 22.33
C GLU A 120 -16.23 -20.51 21.61
N LYS A 121 -16.04 -21.06 20.41
CA LYS A 121 -14.84 -20.84 19.61
C LYS A 121 -14.67 -19.38 19.21
N ILE A 122 -15.75 -18.70 18.82
CA ILE A 122 -15.69 -17.27 18.45
C ILE A 122 -15.29 -16.41 19.65
N LEU A 123 -15.86 -16.65 20.83
CA LEU A 123 -15.55 -15.88 22.04
C LEU A 123 -14.12 -16.14 22.54
N GLU A 124 -13.62 -17.36 22.39
CA GLU A 124 -12.25 -17.71 22.80
C GLU A 124 -11.20 -17.19 21.81
N ARG A 125 -11.39 -17.42 20.51
CA ARG A 125 -10.35 -17.24 19.47
C ARG A 125 -10.47 -15.93 18.71
N LEU A 126 -11.69 -15.41 18.56
CA LEU A 126 -12.01 -14.24 17.74
C LEU A 126 -12.80 -13.14 18.50
N PRO A 127 -12.54 -12.86 19.79
CA PRO A 127 -13.36 -11.91 20.56
C PRO A 127 -13.33 -10.49 19.98
N GLN A 128 -12.14 -10.01 19.62
CA GLN A 128 -11.97 -8.66 19.05
C GLN A 128 -12.64 -8.52 17.67
N VAL A 129 -12.60 -9.58 16.85
CA VAL A 129 -13.27 -9.63 15.55
C VAL A 129 -14.79 -9.50 15.73
N ARG A 130 -15.34 -10.18 16.74
CA ARG A 130 -16.76 -10.06 17.08
C ARG A 130 -17.13 -8.65 17.53
N ASP A 131 -16.34 -8.05 18.41
CA ASP A 131 -16.60 -6.68 18.87
C ASP A 131 -16.55 -5.68 17.71
N ILE A 132 -15.61 -5.83 16.78
CA ILE A 132 -15.54 -5.00 15.56
C ILE A 132 -16.80 -5.15 14.71
N ALA A 133 -17.22 -6.37 14.41
CA ALA A 133 -18.40 -6.61 13.57
C ALA A 133 -19.67 -6.01 14.19
N ILE A 134 -19.87 -6.19 15.50
CA ILE A 134 -21.03 -5.62 16.22
C ILE A 134 -20.97 -4.10 16.21
N ASN A 135 -19.83 -3.51 16.56
CA ASN A 135 -19.72 -2.07 16.76
C ASN A 135 -19.80 -1.27 15.46
N PHE A 136 -19.29 -1.81 14.35
CA PHE A 136 -19.16 -1.05 13.10
C PHE A 136 -20.19 -1.40 12.04
N VAL A 137 -20.71 -2.64 12.01
CA VAL A 137 -21.76 -3.03 11.04
C VAL A 137 -23.00 -3.64 11.70
N GLY A 138 -23.08 -3.69 13.03
CA GLY A 138 -24.26 -4.16 13.75
C GLY A 138 -24.52 -5.66 13.61
N VAL A 139 -23.53 -6.46 13.20
CA VAL A 139 -23.67 -7.90 12.99
C VAL A 139 -22.89 -8.65 14.06
N ASP A 140 -23.58 -9.50 14.82
CA ASP A 140 -22.91 -10.51 15.65
C ASP A 140 -22.52 -11.70 14.76
N PRO A 141 -21.21 -11.97 14.53
CA PRO A 141 -20.75 -13.07 13.67
C PRO A 141 -21.14 -14.46 14.18
N ILE A 142 -21.65 -14.56 15.41
CA ILE A 142 -22.21 -15.80 15.93
C ILE A 142 -23.56 -16.12 15.26
N GLU A 143 -24.34 -15.09 14.91
CA GLU A 143 -25.72 -15.24 14.42
C GLU A 143 -25.87 -14.82 12.95
N GLY A 144 -25.04 -13.89 12.47
CA GLY A 144 -25.09 -13.33 11.12
C GLY A 144 -23.77 -13.40 10.36
N MET A 145 -23.84 -13.22 9.03
CA MET A 145 -22.67 -13.12 8.16
C MET A 145 -22.16 -11.67 8.10
N VAL A 146 -20.86 -11.48 8.16
CA VAL A 146 -20.26 -10.14 8.19
C VAL A 146 -19.90 -9.68 6.77
N PRO A 147 -20.37 -8.52 6.29
CA PRO A 147 -20.00 -8.00 4.98
C PRO A 147 -18.54 -7.51 4.96
N ILE A 148 -17.76 -8.01 4.02
CA ILE A 148 -16.35 -7.69 3.82
C ILE A 148 -16.04 -7.39 2.35
N GLN A 149 -14.91 -6.74 2.08
CA GLN A 149 -14.41 -6.45 0.75
C GLN A 149 -12.87 -6.41 0.72
N PRO A 150 -12.24 -6.71 -0.43
CA PRO A 150 -10.84 -6.40 -0.66
C PRO A 150 -10.52 -4.95 -0.31
N THR A 151 -9.52 -4.75 0.54
CA THR A 151 -9.19 -3.44 1.13
C THR A 151 -7.69 -3.20 1.11
N ALA A 152 -7.24 -2.03 0.66
CA ALA A 152 -5.81 -1.70 0.64
C ALA A 152 -5.20 -1.85 2.05
N HIS A 153 -4.07 -2.52 2.15
CA HIS A 153 -3.59 -2.99 3.45
C HIS A 153 -2.11 -2.73 3.71
N TYR A 154 -1.24 -3.01 2.74
CA TYR A 154 0.20 -2.94 2.94
C TYR A 154 0.92 -2.50 1.66
N SER A 155 1.94 -1.67 1.80
CA SER A 155 2.78 -1.18 0.71
C SER A 155 4.02 -2.06 0.59
N MET A 156 4.17 -2.84 -0.49
CA MET A 156 5.39 -3.64 -0.68
C MET A 156 6.57 -2.79 -1.17
N GLY A 157 6.27 -1.77 -1.95
CA GLY A 157 7.22 -0.76 -2.37
C GLY A 157 7.58 0.24 -1.27
N GLY A 158 8.67 0.98 -1.49
CA GLY A 158 9.20 1.96 -0.54
C GLY A 158 10.63 2.38 -0.86
N ILE A 159 11.35 2.88 0.14
CA ILE A 159 12.75 3.33 -0.01
C ILE A 159 13.65 2.09 -0.17
N PRO A 160 14.36 1.89 -1.30
CA PRO A 160 15.14 0.69 -1.54
C PRO A 160 16.33 0.61 -0.60
N THR A 161 16.57 -0.57 -0.03
CA THR A 161 17.68 -0.79 0.91
C THR A 161 18.41 -2.10 0.66
N THR A 162 19.60 -2.22 1.22
CA THR A 162 20.25 -3.51 1.46
C THR A 162 19.52 -4.29 2.58
N PRO A 163 19.83 -5.58 2.78
CA PRO A 163 19.29 -6.37 3.90
C PRO A 163 19.64 -5.83 5.29
N ASP A 164 20.64 -4.95 5.42
CA ASP A 164 21.01 -4.30 6.67
C ASP A 164 20.36 -2.91 6.82
N GLY A 165 19.42 -2.56 5.94
CA GLY A 165 18.63 -1.33 6.01
C GLY A 165 19.35 -0.09 5.48
N GLN A 166 20.56 -0.22 4.96
CA GLN A 166 21.29 0.87 4.29
C GLN A 166 20.58 1.23 2.98
N VAL A 167 20.15 2.48 2.82
CA VAL A 167 19.47 2.94 1.60
C VAL A 167 20.43 2.89 0.41
N ILE A 168 19.92 2.50 -0.76
CA ILE A 168 20.65 2.52 -2.03
C ILE A 168 20.17 3.67 -2.93
N ALA A 169 21.09 4.27 -3.68
CA ALA A 169 20.87 5.47 -4.47
C ALA A 169 20.33 5.19 -5.87
N ASN A 170 20.62 4.00 -6.42
CA ASN A 170 20.33 3.63 -7.79
C ASN A 170 20.27 2.11 -8.01
N ALA A 171 19.97 1.70 -9.25
CA ALA A 171 19.94 0.32 -9.69
C ALA A 171 21.26 -0.45 -9.47
N ALA A 172 22.41 0.22 -9.50
CA ALA A 172 23.71 -0.40 -9.23
C ALA A 172 23.91 -0.76 -7.74
N GLY A 173 23.01 -0.31 -6.85
CA GLY A 173 23.05 -0.63 -5.43
C GLY A 173 24.04 0.22 -4.63
N GLU A 174 24.43 1.38 -5.15
CA GLU A 174 25.35 2.29 -4.47
C GLU A 174 24.72 2.81 -3.16
N PRO A 175 25.44 2.77 -2.01
CA PRO A 175 24.85 3.16 -0.73
C PRO A 175 24.73 4.68 -0.57
N VAL A 176 23.60 5.14 -0.03
CA VAL A 176 23.44 6.53 0.44
C VAL A 176 24.01 6.66 1.86
N ILE A 177 25.24 7.13 1.96
CA ILE A 177 26.00 7.21 3.22
C ILE A 177 25.17 7.83 4.35
N GLY A 178 25.06 7.11 5.46
CA GLY A 178 24.37 7.59 6.66
C GLY A 178 22.84 7.57 6.61
N PHE A 179 22.23 7.10 5.51
CA PHE A 179 20.78 7.01 5.38
C PHE A 179 20.29 5.56 5.46
N PHE A 180 19.40 5.29 6.42
CA PHE A 180 18.85 3.95 6.68
C PHE A 180 17.32 3.96 6.70
N ALA A 181 16.71 2.88 6.24
CA ALA A 181 15.27 2.65 6.32
C ALA A 181 14.97 1.19 6.72
N ALA A 182 13.87 1.00 7.44
CA ALA A 182 13.37 -0.32 7.85
C ALA A 182 11.86 -0.28 8.11
N GLY A 183 11.23 -1.46 8.06
CA GLY A 183 9.77 -1.62 8.12
C GLY A 183 9.09 -1.21 6.81
N GLU A 184 7.77 -1.01 6.84
CA GLU A 184 6.94 -0.79 5.63
C GLU A 184 7.34 0.43 4.77
N CYS A 185 8.08 1.40 5.32
CA CYS A 185 8.59 2.50 4.49
C CYS A 185 9.77 2.11 3.59
N ALA A 186 10.35 0.93 3.81
CA ALA A 186 11.52 0.44 3.11
C ALA A 186 11.15 -0.67 2.13
N CYS A 187 11.84 -0.69 0.99
CA CYS A 187 11.87 -1.79 0.06
C CYS A 187 13.20 -2.54 0.23
N VAL A 188 13.33 -3.29 1.34
CA VAL A 188 14.32 -4.41 1.40
C VAL A 188 13.94 -5.48 0.36
N SER A 189 12.65 -5.51 0.01
CA SER A 189 12.00 -6.43 -0.93
C SER A 189 11.97 -7.89 -0.48
N VAL A 190 11.90 -8.17 0.83
CA VAL A 190 11.58 -9.53 1.32
C VAL A 190 10.15 -9.98 0.98
N HIS A 191 9.31 -9.05 0.54
CA HIS A 191 7.91 -9.31 0.17
C HIS A 191 7.70 -9.42 -1.34
N GLY A 192 8.63 -8.88 -2.15
CA GLY A 192 8.48 -8.73 -3.60
C GLY A 192 7.08 -8.21 -3.98
N ALA A 193 6.47 -8.86 -4.98
CA ALA A 193 5.16 -8.47 -5.48
C ALA A 193 3.96 -8.88 -4.59
N ASN A 194 4.16 -9.68 -3.53
CA ASN A 194 3.07 -10.09 -2.63
C ASN A 194 3.59 -10.57 -1.27
N ARG A 195 3.32 -9.77 -0.23
CA ARG A 195 3.64 -10.12 1.15
C ARG A 195 2.82 -11.31 1.67
N LEU A 196 3.44 -12.22 2.42
CA LEU A 196 2.72 -13.24 3.20
C LEU A 196 2.13 -12.66 4.50
N GLY A 197 0.99 -13.19 4.94
CA GLY A 197 0.42 -12.88 6.26
C GLY A 197 1.46 -13.04 7.38
N THR A 198 1.32 -12.26 8.46
CA THR A 198 2.23 -12.21 9.64
C THR A 198 3.68 -11.74 9.40
N ASN A 199 4.17 -11.69 8.15
CA ASN A 199 5.56 -11.28 7.87
C ASN A 199 5.88 -9.79 8.07
N SER A 200 4.89 -8.87 8.10
CA SER A 200 5.19 -7.44 8.27
C SER A 200 5.73 -7.09 9.66
N LEU A 201 5.20 -7.71 10.72
CA LEU A 201 5.70 -7.52 12.09
C LEU A 201 7.08 -8.17 12.26
N LEU A 202 7.28 -9.33 11.62
CA LEU A 202 8.59 -9.98 11.56
C LEU A 202 9.61 -9.07 10.87
N GLU A 203 9.27 -8.53 9.70
CA GLU A 203 10.11 -7.59 8.97
C GLU A 203 10.47 -6.37 9.84
N ALA A 204 9.47 -5.70 10.42
CA ALA A 204 9.71 -4.51 11.24
C ALA A 204 10.69 -4.80 12.39
N SER A 205 10.54 -5.94 13.07
CA SER A 205 11.43 -6.35 14.16
C SER A 205 12.84 -6.73 13.66
N VAL A 206 12.92 -7.56 12.62
CA VAL A 206 14.19 -8.08 12.10
C VAL A 206 15.02 -6.97 11.46
N PHE A 207 14.44 -6.22 10.51
CA PHE A 207 15.17 -5.19 9.78
C PHE A 207 15.37 -3.93 10.61
N GLY A 208 14.47 -3.63 11.55
CA GLY A 208 14.73 -2.61 12.57
C GLY A 208 15.96 -2.95 13.41
N ARG A 209 16.09 -4.21 13.85
CA ARG A 209 17.27 -4.68 14.59
C ARG A 209 18.54 -4.65 13.74
N ARG A 210 18.49 -5.15 12.49
CA ARG A 210 19.65 -5.16 11.58
C ARG A 210 20.13 -3.74 11.26
N ALA A 211 19.22 -2.85 10.88
CA ALA A 211 19.53 -1.44 10.66
C ALA A 211 20.15 -0.79 11.91
N GLY A 212 19.61 -1.08 13.09
CA GLY A 212 20.20 -0.62 14.35
C GLY A 212 21.65 -1.08 14.56
N PHE A 213 21.96 -2.34 14.27
CA PHE A 213 23.35 -2.82 14.33
C PHE A 213 24.25 -2.17 13.29
N ALA A 214 23.80 -2.06 12.03
CA ALA A 214 24.57 -1.45 10.97
C ALA A 214 24.86 0.04 11.26
N ILE A 215 23.89 0.78 11.80
CA ILE A 215 24.07 2.16 12.25
C ILE A 215 25.12 2.22 13.38
N ALA A 216 25.04 1.32 14.36
CA ALA A 216 26.00 1.28 15.46
C ALA A 216 27.44 0.98 15.00
N GLU A 217 27.60 0.06 14.04
CA GLU A 217 28.89 -0.25 13.42
C GLU A 217 29.42 0.93 12.60
N TYR A 218 28.57 1.56 11.79
CA TYR A 218 28.91 2.77 11.03
C TYR A 218 29.42 3.88 11.96
N ILE A 219 28.73 4.14 13.08
CA ILE A 219 29.16 5.15 14.05
C ILE A 219 30.51 4.76 14.71
N ARG A 220 30.69 3.50 15.11
CA ARG A 220 31.95 3.02 15.73
C ARG A 220 33.14 3.08 14.78
N ALA A 221 32.90 2.92 13.49
CA ALA A 221 33.91 3.05 12.45
C ALA A 221 34.28 4.51 12.13
N ASN A 222 33.92 5.46 13.00
CA ASN A 222 34.02 6.91 12.74
C ASN A 222 33.27 7.32 11.47
N GLY A 223 32.04 6.81 11.34
CA GLY A 223 31.14 7.15 10.24
C GLY A 223 31.09 8.66 10.01
N ILE A 224 31.03 9.03 8.73
CA ILE A 224 31.11 10.42 8.30
C ILE A 224 29.90 11.17 8.85
N LEU A 225 30.16 12.16 9.69
CA LEU A 225 29.21 13.20 10.02
C LEU A 225 29.45 14.35 9.04
N HIS A 226 28.60 14.46 8.03
CA HIS A 226 28.69 15.54 7.07
C HIS A 226 28.38 16.87 7.75
N THR A 227 29.29 17.84 7.63
CA THR A 227 28.97 19.24 7.95
C THR A 227 27.95 19.73 6.92
N ILE A 228 26.88 20.34 7.41
CA ILE A 228 25.93 21.02 6.54
C ILE A 228 26.49 22.40 6.28
N ASP A 229 27.28 22.52 5.21
CA ASP A 229 27.88 23.78 4.80
C ASP A 229 26.87 24.61 3.98
N GLY A 230 26.85 25.93 4.20
CA GLY A 230 25.99 26.86 3.46
C GLY A 230 24.84 27.46 4.27
N PRO A 231 23.77 27.97 3.61
CA PRO A 231 22.62 28.56 4.29
C PRO A 231 21.85 27.52 5.12
N ASP A 232 21.00 27.99 6.04
CA ASP A 232 20.24 27.12 6.93
C ASP A 232 19.50 26.00 6.15
N PRO A 233 19.79 24.71 6.41
CA PRO A 233 19.17 23.58 5.70
C PRO A 233 17.65 23.52 5.87
N ALA A 234 17.10 24.15 6.90
CA ALA A 234 15.66 24.23 7.13
C ALA A 234 14.97 25.33 6.30
N GLU A 235 15.73 26.24 5.66
CA GLU A 235 15.18 27.40 4.96
C GLU A 235 14.24 26.99 3.82
N ARG A 236 14.64 26.00 3.01
CA ARG A 236 13.78 25.46 1.93
C ARG A 236 12.45 24.94 2.45
N ASN A 237 12.45 24.27 3.60
CA ASN A 237 11.23 23.72 4.19
C ASN A 237 10.37 24.80 4.83
N ARG A 238 10.97 25.82 5.47
CA ARG A 238 10.23 26.99 5.97
C ARG A 238 9.59 27.77 4.83
N ALA A 239 10.32 28.06 3.76
CA ALA A 239 9.79 28.72 2.58
C ALA A 239 8.62 27.94 1.96
N ARG A 240 8.72 26.60 1.89
CA ARG A 240 7.60 25.74 1.45
C ARG A 240 6.38 25.86 2.36
N ILE A 241 6.57 25.83 3.68
CA ILE A 241 5.46 25.98 4.65
C ILE A 241 4.82 27.37 4.50
N HIS A 242 5.61 28.43 4.39
CA HIS A 242 5.10 29.77 4.11
C HIS A 242 4.33 29.83 2.80
N THR A 243 4.84 29.22 1.73
CA THR A 243 4.13 29.14 0.44
C THR A 243 2.77 28.45 0.56
N ILE A 244 2.68 27.35 1.33
CA ILE A 244 1.40 26.66 1.58
C ILE A 244 0.45 27.55 2.38
N LEU A 245 0.95 28.22 3.43
CA LEU A 245 0.15 29.11 4.27
C LEU A 245 -0.25 30.40 3.56
N ASP A 246 0.53 30.90 2.61
CA ASP A 246 0.23 32.14 1.89
C ASP A 246 -0.56 31.88 0.60
N ARG A 247 -0.68 30.61 0.18
CA ARG A 247 -1.43 30.23 -1.02
C ARG A 247 -2.88 30.71 -0.92
N GLU A 248 -3.26 31.52 -1.89
CA GLU A 248 -4.65 31.92 -2.12
C GLU A 248 -5.26 31.05 -3.23
N GLY A 249 -6.55 30.76 -3.07
CA GLY A 249 -7.32 29.96 -4.01
C GLY A 249 -8.65 29.52 -3.41
N ASP A 250 -9.42 28.80 -4.22
CA ASP A 250 -10.79 28.38 -3.95
C ASP A 250 -10.96 26.84 -3.90
N GLU A 251 -9.90 26.09 -4.19
CA GLU A 251 -9.90 24.64 -4.10
C GLU A 251 -9.77 24.13 -2.66
N SER A 252 -10.46 23.03 -2.37
CA SER A 252 -10.45 22.36 -1.06
C SER A 252 -9.45 21.22 -1.04
N VAL A 253 -8.49 21.26 -0.11
CA VAL A 253 -7.53 20.17 0.14
C VAL A 253 -8.25 18.86 0.45
N GLU A 254 -9.33 18.92 1.23
CA GLU A 254 -10.12 17.73 1.59
C GLU A 254 -10.78 17.12 0.36
N HIS A 255 -11.44 17.93 -0.48
CA HIS A 255 -12.12 17.43 -1.68
C HIS A 255 -11.12 16.79 -2.65
N ILE A 256 -9.98 17.46 -2.93
CA ILE A 256 -8.91 16.91 -3.76
C ILE A 256 -8.42 15.56 -3.20
N ALA A 257 -8.19 15.47 -1.89
CA ALA A 257 -7.74 14.24 -1.26
C ALA A 257 -8.81 13.12 -1.31
N GLN A 258 -10.11 13.44 -1.28
CA GLN A 258 -11.18 12.45 -1.42
C GLN A 258 -11.34 11.99 -2.87
N GLU A 259 -11.32 12.91 -3.82
CA GLU A 259 -11.36 12.61 -5.26
C GLU A 259 -10.18 11.73 -5.69
N LEU A 260 -8.98 12.01 -5.16
CA LEU A 260 -7.81 11.17 -5.35
C LEU A 260 -8.03 9.74 -4.84
N LYS A 261 -8.54 9.61 -3.61
CA LYS A 261 -8.78 8.30 -3.00
C LYS A 261 -9.83 7.49 -3.75
N GLN A 262 -10.87 8.16 -4.24
CA GLN A 262 -11.89 7.55 -5.08
C GLN A 262 -11.26 7.04 -6.38
N THR A 263 -10.51 7.90 -7.07
CA THR A 263 -9.78 7.56 -8.31
C THR A 263 -8.88 6.33 -8.11
N MET A 264 -8.05 6.32 -7.06
CA MET A 264 -7.16 5.20 -6.77
C MET A 264 -7.92 3.90 -6.47
N THR A 265 -9.06 4.00 -5.78
CA THR A 265 -9.88 2.83 -5.42
C THR A 265 -10.57 2.23 -6.63
N ASP A 266 -11.10 3.06 -7.52
CA ASP A 266 -11.86 2.63 -8.69
C ASP A 266 -10.96 2.14 -9.83
N ASN A 267 -9.79 2.77 -10.00
CA ASN A 267 -8.95 2.58 -11.17
C ASN A 267 -7.64 1.84 -10.89
N VAL A 268 -7.18 1.80 -9.63
CA VAL A 268 -5.87 1.25 -9.22
C VAL A 268 -6.03 0.21 -8.10
N GLY A 269 -7.14 -0.53 -8.14
CA GLY A 269 -7.50 -1.58 -7.19
C GLY A 269 -6.82 -2.93 -7.44
N VAL A 270 -7.55 -4.01 -7.11
CA VAL A 270 -7.12 -5.41 -7.25
C VAL A 270 -6.86 -5.78 -8.71
N PHE A 271 -7.77 -5.40 -9.60
CA PHE A 271 -7.63 -5.56 -11.04
C PHE A 271 -7.34 -4.21 -11.68
N ARG A 272 -6.48 -4.22 -12.71
CA ARG A 272 -6.05 -3.04 -13.45
C ARG A 272 -6.10 -3.36 -14.94
N ASP A 273 -6.32 -2.34 -15.74
CA ASP A 273 -6.19 -2.39 -17.20
C ASP A 273 -5.69 -1.04 -17.72
N GLY A 274 -5.17 -1.01 -18.94
CA GLY A 274 -4.60 0.21 -19.52
C GLY A 274 -5.58 1.39 -19.58
N THR A 275 -6.89 1.13 -19.71
CA THR A 275 -7.91 2.20 -19.78
C THR A 275 -8.10 2.84 -18.41
N ARG A 276 -8.31 2.03 -17.37
CA ARG A 276 -8.44 2.52 -15.98
C ARG A 276 -7.18 3.23 -15.52
N LEU A 277 -6.01 2.67 -15.82
CA LEU A 277 -4.74 3.28 -15.44
C LEU A 277 -4.50 4.62 -16.15
N ALA A 278 -4.86 4.73 -17.44
CA ALA A 278 -4.80 6.00 -18.16
C ALA A 278 -5.76 7.04 -17.57
N GLN A 279 -6.98 6.62 -17.19
CA GLN A 279 -7.94 7.49 -16.49
C GLN A 279 -7.36 7.99 -15.15
N ALA A 280 -6.82 7.09 -14.32
CA ALA A 280 -6.19 7.47 -13.05
C ALA A 280 -5.05 8.46 -13.25
N LYS A 281 -4.21 8.28 -14.28
CA LYS A 281 -3.12 9.20 -14.60
C LYS A 281 -3.65 10.60 -14.96
N ALA A 282 -4.70 10.67 -15.79
CA ALA A 282 -5.33 11.93 -16.16
C ALA A 282 -5.96 12.64 -14.95
N ASP A 283 -6.68 11.89 -14.11
CA ASP A 283 -7.33 12.42 -12.90
C ASP A 283 -6.28 12.96 -11.92
N ILE A 284 -5.18 12.23 -11.68
CA ILE A 284 -4.10 12.68 -10.80
C ILE A 284 -3.43 13.94 -11.34
N ALA A 285 -3.20 14.04 -12.65
CA ALA A 285 -2.63 15.24 -13.25
C ALA A 285 -3.54 16.46 -13.02
N ALA A 286 -4.84 16.32 -13.25
CA ALA A 286 -5.82 17.38 -13.00
C ALA A 286 -5.91 17.75 -11.51
N LEU A 287 -5.86 16.77 -10.61
CA LEU A 287 -5.86 17.00 -9.16
C LEU A 287 -4.59 17.71 -8.69
N LYS A 288 -3.42 17.40 -9.27
CA LYS A 288 -2.15 18.11 -8.99
C LYS A 288 -2.19 19.57 -9.45
N GLU A 289 -2.85 19.87 -10.57
CA GLU A 289 -3.08 21.24 -11.04
C GLU A 289 -4.00 21.99 -10.06
N ARG A 290 -5.17 21.44 -9.75
CA ARG A 290 -6.12 22.01 -8.77
C ARG A 290 -5.47 22.20 -7.40
N PHE A 291 -4.60 21.29 -6.99
CA PHE A 291 -3.87 21.40 -5.73
C PHE A 291 -2.98 22.66 -5.65
N GLN A 292 -2.50 23.21 -6.77
CA GLN A 292 -1.76 24.48 -6.76
C GLN A 292 -2.63 25.67 -6.30
N HIS A 293 -3.95 25.54 -6.41
CA HIS A 293 -4.95 26.51 -5.98
C HIS A 293 -5.67 26.10 -4.67
N ALA A 294 -5.23 25.01 -4.02
CA ALA A 294 -5.86 24.53 -2.79
C ALA A 294 -5.49 25.39 -1.59
N ARG A 295 -6.49 25.94 -0.89
CA ARG A 295 -6.27 26.86 0.23
C ARG A 295 -6.24 26.14 1.57
N THR A 296 -5.14 26.27 2.31
CA THR A 296 -5.11 25.98 3.76
C THR A 296 -5.80 27.13 4.50
N MET A 297 -6.88 26.86 5.24
CA MET A 297 -7.69 27.88 5.92
C MET A 297 -7.06 28.34 7.24
N ASP A 298 -6.59 27.41 8.07
CA ASP A 298 -5.93 27.75 9.33
C ASP A 298 -4.52 28.28 9.04
N LYS A 299 -4.26 29.54 9.43
CA LYS A 299 -2.96 30.21 9.27
C LYS A 299 -2.13 30.21 10.56
N SER A 300 -2.61 29.58 11.63
CA SER A 300 -1.90 29.50 12.90
C SER A 300 -0.69 28.55 12.82
N SER A 301 0.25 28.69 13.76
CA SER A 301 1.49 27.90 13.76
C SER A 301 1.49 26.74 14.76
N ARG A 302 0.51 26.68 15.67
CA ARG A 302 0.46 25.69 16.76
C ARG A 302 -0.68 24.72 16.51
N PHE A 303 -0.37 23.41 16.49
CA PHE A 303 -1.38 22.36 16.28
C PHE A 303 -2.25 22.57 15.03
N ASN A 304 -1.66 23.15 13.97
CA ASN A 304 -2.36 23.40 12.72
C ASN A 304 -2.51 22.09 11.94
N THR A 305 -3.63 21.39 12.15
CA THR A 305 -3.95 20.13 11.46
C THR A 305 -4.35 20.33 10.00
N ASP A 306 -4.76 21.55 9.62
CA ASP A 306 -5.09 21.90 8.23
C ASP A 306 -3.82 21.97 7.36
N LEU A 307 -2.76 22.61 7.87
CA LEU A 307 -1.43 22.59 7.27
C LEU A 307 -0.89 21.17 7.16
N LEU A 308 -1.05 20.36 8.22
CA LEU A 308 -0.62 18.95 8.19
C LEU A 308 -1.38 18.17 7.11
N ALA A 309 -2.70 18.29 7.05
CA ALA A 309 -3.52 17.65 6.02
C ALA A 309 -3.15 18.11 4.61
N THR A 310 -2.77 19.38 4.43
CA THR A 310 -2.29 19.92 3.16
C THR A 310 -0.97 19.28 2.74
N ILE A 311 -0.02 19.16 3.67
CA ILE A 311 1.27 18.48 3.42
C ILE A 311 1.06 17.00 3.08
N GLU A 312 0.21 16.32 3.84
CA GLU A 312 -0.11 14.91 3.62
C GLU A 312 -0.83 14.70 2.29
N ALA A 313 -1.75 15.58 1.88
CA ALA A 313 -2.40 15.52 0.57
C ALA A 313 -1.41 15.63 -0.59
N GLU A 314 -0.39 16.49 -0.47
CA GLU A 314 0.71 16.56 -1.45
C GLU A 314 1.49 15.25 -1.54
N HIS A 315 1.72 14.59 -0.39
CA HIS A 315 2.36 13.27 -0.35
C HIS A 315 1.50 12.23 -1.07
N LEU A 316 0.20 12.18 -0.80
CA LEU A 316 -0.73 11.25 -1.43
C LEU A 316 -0.77 11.43 -2.96
N LEU A 317 -0.82 12.67 -3.45
CA LEU A 317 -0.77 12.98 -4.88
C LEU A 317 0.53 12.46 -5.52
N THR A 318 1.66 12.70 -4.86
CA THR A 318 2.98 12.24 -5.32
C THR A 318 3.03 10.72 -5.42
N PHE A 319 2.61 10.01 -4.37
CA PHE A 319 2.64 8.54 -4.40
C PHE A 319 1.70 7.95 -5.42
N SER A 320 0.51 8.52 -5.55
CA SER A 320 -0.48 8.03 -6.51
C SER A 320 0.05 8.11 -7.94
N GLU A 321 0.74 9.20 -8.30
CA GLU A 321 1.41 9.33 -9.59
C GLU A 321 2.47 8.24 -9.80
N VAL A 322 3.34 7.99 -8.81
CA VAL A 322 4.39 6.97 -8.91
C VAL A 322 3.80 5.56 -9.01
N VAL A 323 2.77 5.25 -8.20
CA VAL A 323 2.06 3.96 -8.23
C VAL A 323 1.45 3.72 -9.62
N VAL A 324 0.81 4.74 -10.19
CA VAL A 324 0.12 4.65 -11.49
C VAL A 324 1.12 4.55 -12.63
N ASP A 325 2.18 5.36 -12.64
CA ASP A 325 3.20 5.30 -13.70
C ASP A 325 3.95 3.95 -13.68
N GLY A 326 4.29 3.43 -12.50
CA GLY A 326 4.83 2.08 -12.37
C GLY A 326 3.85 1.01 -12.85
N ALA A 327 2.56 1.13 -12.51
CA ALA A 327 1.53 0.19 -12.92
C ALA A 327 1.22 0.23 -14.43
N ILE A 328 1.33 1.40 -15.06
CA ILE A 328 1.19 1.57 -16.52
C ILE A 328 2.36 0.90 -17.22
N ALA A 329 3.58 1.23 -16.78
CA ALA A 329 4.80 0.73 -17.39
C ALA A 329 4.89 -0.80 -17.31
N ARG A 330 4.54 -1.39 -16.17
CA ARG A 330 4.56 -2.85 -15.95
C ARG A 330 3.43 -3.55 -16.71
N THR A 331 3.76 -4.13 -17.86
CA THR A 331 2.81 -4.86 -18.74
C THR A 331 2.85 -6.37 -18.49
N GLU A 332 2.64 -6.78 -17.24
CA GLU A 332 2.52 -8.18 -16.81
C GLU A 332 1.54 -8.30 -15.62
N SER A 333 1.30 -9.53 -15.15
CA SER A 333 0.64 -9.79 -13.86
C SER A 333 1.56 -10.55 -12.92
N ARG A 334 1.88 -9.95 -11.77
CA ARG A 334 2.76 -10.53 -10.75
C ARG A 334 2.26 -10.18 -9.36
N GLY A 335 1.98 -11.20 -8.54
CA GLY A 335 1.56 -11.02 -7.15
C GLY A 335 0.30 -10.16 -7.03
N ALA A 336 0.39 -9.04 -6.32
CA ALA A 336 -0.71 -8.11 -6.10
C ALA A 336 -0.94 -7.13 -7.28
N HIS A 337 -0.05 -7.09 -8.26
CA HIS A 337 -0.26 -6.37 -9.52
C HIS A 337 -0.92 -7.30 -10.53
N SER A 338 -2.21 -7.10 -10.82
CA SER A 338 -2.96 -7.92 -11.77
C SER A 338 -3.53 -7.07 -12.90
N ARG A 339 -2.93 -7.20 -14.08
CA ARG A 339 -3.35 -6.56 -15.33
C ARG A 339 -4.24 -7.52 -16.12
N THR A 340 -5.52 -7.18 -16.30
CA THR A 340 -6.45 -8.03 -17.05
C THR A 340 -6.14 -8.05 -18.55
N ASP A 341 -5.51 -6.99 -19.05
CA ASP A 341 -4.95 -6.87 -20.41
C ASP A 341 -3.56 -7.52 -20.57
N PHE A 342 -2.89 -7.87 -19.46
CA PHE A 342 -1.61 -8.60 -19.43
C PHE A 342 -1.61 -9.66 -18.31
N ALA A 343 -2.42 -10.71 -18.48
CA ALA A 343 -2.74 -11.64 -17.40
C ALA A 343 -1.58 -12.58 -16.97
N ALA A 344 -0.58 -12.77 -17.83
CA ALA A 344 0.54 -13.67 -17.57
C ALA A 344 1.66 -12.98 -16.76
N ARG A 345 2.35 -13.77 -15.94
CA ARG A 345 3.64 -13.37 -15.36
C ARG A 345 4.71 -13.46 -16.44
N ASP A 346 5.54 -12.43 -16.56
CA ASP A 346 6.60 -12.39 -17.56
C ASP A 346 7.97 -12.32 -16.87
N ASP A 347 8.63 -13.47 -16.76
CA ASP A 347 9.95 -13.54 -16.15
C ASP A 347 11.09 -13.15 -17.12
N THR A 348 10.79 -12.94 -18.40
CA THR A 348 11.79 -12.54 -19.40
C THR A 348 12.02 -11.05 -19.33
N ASP A 349 10.94 -10.26 -19.42
CA ASP A 349 11.05 -8.81 -19.49
C ASP A 349 10.83 -8.12 -18.15
N TRP A 350 10.13 -8.76 -17.19
CA TRP A 350 9.64 -8.11 -15.98
C TRP A 350 10.11 -8.72 -14.65
N LEU A 351 11.09 -9.63 -14.69
CA LEU A 351 11.79 -10.13 -13.50
C LEU A 351 12.80 -9.10 -12.94
N LYS A 352 12.28 -7.94 -12.57
CA LYS A 352 13.04 -6.75 -12.13
C LYS A 352 12.20 -5.87 -11.21
N HIS A 353 12.87 -5.14 -10.34
CA HIS A 353 12.29 -4.06 -9.54
C HIS A 353 12.06 -2.82 -10.41
N THR A 354 10.95 -2.13 -10.18
CA THR A 354 10.73 -0.79 -10.73
C THR A 354 11.34 0.21 -9.76
N LEU A 355 12.19 1.10 -10.24
CA LEU A 355 12.68 2.25 -9.48
C LEU A 355 12.08 3.51 -10.09
N ALA A 356 11.61 4.41 -9.26
CA ALA A 356 11.14 5.72 -9.67
C ALA A 356 12.11 6.78 -9.12
N HIS A 357 12.47 7.73 -9.97
CA HIS A 357 13.27 8.89 -9.63
C HIS A 357 12.51 10.18 -9.96
N LYS A 358 12.67 11.20 -9.12
CA LYS A 358 11.97 12.47 -9.31
C LYS A 358 12.58 13.28 -10.48
N ARG A 359 11.76 13.67 -11.46
CA ARG A 359 12.07 14.71 -12.46
C ARG A 359 11.02 15.82 -12.43
N GLU A 360 11.27 16.90 -13.19
CA GLU A 360 10.33 18.03 -13.29
C GLU A 360 9.02 17.62 -14.00
N ASP A 361 9.10 16.81 -15.05
CA ASP A 361 7.96 16.38 -15.87
C ASP A 361 7.21 15.13 -15.33
N GLY A 362 7.59 14.64 -14.14
CA GLY A 362 7.02 13.42 -13.55
C GLY A 362 8.10 12.42 -13.07
N PRO A 363 7.70 11.21 -12.64
CA PRO A 363 8.65 10.17 -12.26
C PRO A 363 9.35 9.58 -13.49
N GLU A 364 10.68 9.59 -13.49
CA GLU A 364 11.49 8.79 -14.42
C GLU A 364 11.62 7.38 -13.86
N LEU A 365 11.26 6.37 -14.66
CA LEU A 365 11.36 4.98 -14.26
C LEU A 365 12.66 4.35 -14.75
N SER A 366 13.35 3.67 -13.85
CA SER A 366 14.47 2.78 -14.15
C SER A 366 14.19 1.40 -13.55
N TYR A 367 15.08 0.43 -13.80
CA TYR A 367 14.87 -0.94 -13.35
C TYR A 367 16.13 -1.52 -12.74
N LYS A 368 15.94 -2.40 -11.76
CA LYS A 368 17.02 -3.12 -11.09
C LYS A 368 16.72 -4.61 -11.06
N ASP A 369 17.72 -5.41 -11.38
CA ASP A 369 17.58 -6.86 -11.34
C ASP A 369 17.26 -7.34 -9.93
N VAL A 370 16.41 -8.37 -9.86
CA VAL A 370 16.14 -9.09 -8.63
C VAL A 370 17.37 -9.91 -8.22
N VAL A 371 17.61 -10.03 -6.91
CA VAL A 371 18.67 -10.91 -6.39
C VAL A 371 18.06 -12.30 -6.19
N ILE A 372 18.39 -13.24 -7.09
CA ILE A 372 17.91 -14.62 -7.04
C ILE A 372 19.08 -15.59 -6.85
N ASP A 373 18.90 -16.51 -5.91
CA ASP A 373 19.68 -17.74 -5.83
C ASP A 373 19.09 -18.75 -6.83
N TRP A 374 19.64 -18.78 -8.05
CA TRP A 374 19.10 -19.59 -9.16
C TRP A 374 19.24 -21.10 -8.93
N ASP A 375 20.20 -21.50 -8.10
CA ASP A 375 20.42 -22.90 -7.76
C ASP A 375 19.40 -23.39 -6.73
N LYS A 376 19.04 -22.52 -5.78
CA LYS A 376 18.17 -22.89 -4.66
C LYS A 376 16.69 -22.56 -4.90
N TYR A 377 16.41 -21.44 -5.55
CA TYR A 377 15.06 -20.89 -5.71
C TYR A 377 14.84 -20.29 -7.11
N PRO A 378 14.99 -21.08 -8.19
CA PRO A 378 14.68 -20.59 -9.54
C PRO A 378 13.19 -20.21 -9.64
N PRO A 379 12.83 -19.19 -10.43
CA PRO A 379 11.43 -18.86 -10.71
C PRO A 379 10.67 -20.09 -11.24
N GLN A 380 9.53 -20.39 -10.62
CA GLN A 380 8.65 -21.48 -11.01
C GLN A 380 7.22 -20.96 -11.14
N GLU A 381 6.38 -21.69 -11.87
CA GLU A 381 4.94 -21.42 -11.90
C GLU A 381 4.39 -21.48 -10.47
N ARG A 382 3.70 -20.41 -10.04
CA ARG A 382 3.15 -20.32 -8.69
C ARG A 382 1.75 -20.95 -8.67
N LYS A 383 1.68 -22.25 -8.37
CA LYS A 383 0.42 -23.00 -8.19
C LYS A 383 -0.05 -22.90 -6.74
N TYR A 384 -1.35 -22.71 -6.54
CA TYR A 384 -1.95 -22.59 -5.21
C TYR A 384 -2.87 -23.76 -4.92
#